data_AF-A0A1I4N2C5-F1
#
_entry.id   AF-A0A1I4N2C5-F1
#
_cell.length_a   1.000
_cell.length_b   1.000
_cell.length_c   1.000
_cell.angle_alpha   90.00
_cell.angle_beta   90.00
_cell.angle_gamma   90.00
#
_symmetry.space_group_name_H-M   'P 1'
#
loop_
_entity.id
_entity.type
_entity.pdbx_description
1 polymer ?
#
loop_
_entity_poly.entity_id
_entity_poly.type
_entity_poly.pdbx_seq_one_letter_code
_entity_poly.pdbx_strand_id
1 'polypeptide(L)' 'MSGGKACNCPESKKPISERNWIVPGLKCNYSYFGHPKGGWKRSEYSQVKCKSCEATWRTKSDYVFKLKKV' A
#
# COMPACT_ATOMS: atom_id res chain seq x y z
N MET A 1 10.32 8.60 7.53
CA MET A 1 9.66 7.79 8.59
C MET A 1 8.55 6.94 7.97
N SER A 2 8.83 5.66 7.71
CA SER A 2 7.84 4.67 7.23
C SER A 2 7.00 4.22 8.44
N GLY A 3 5.86 4.88 8.66
CA GLY A 3 4.97 4.58 9.78
C GLY A 3 4.28 3.22 9.63
N GLY A 4 4.77 2.21 10.34
CA GLY A 4 4.07 0.95 10.61
C GLY A 4 4.99 -0.25 10.83
N LYS A 5 4.39 -1.38 11.22
CA LYS A 5 5.08 -2.65 11.50
C LYS A 5 5.04 -3.53 10.25
N ALA A 6 6.17 -3.65 9.55
CA ALA A 6 6.28 -4.50 8.36
C ALA A 6 6.03 -5.99 8.70
N CYS A 7 5.48 -6.75 7.75
CA CYS A 7 5.29 -8.20 7.96
C CYS A 7 6.62 -8.94 7.95
N ASN A 8 6.96 -9.54 9.08
CA ASN A 8 8.08 -10.50 9.21
C ASN A 8 7.60 -11.98 9.18
N CYS A 9 6.32 -12.17 8.89
CA CYS A 9 5.66 -13.45 8.75
C CYS A 9 6.17 -14.25 7.51
N PRO A 10 5.97 -15.58 7.44
CA PRO A 10 6.31 -16.36 6.25
C PRO A 10 5.65 -15.86 4.95
N GLU A 11 4.49 -15.19 5.05
CA GLU A 11 3.82 -14.57 3.90
C GLU A 11 4.69 -13.50 3.20
N SER A 12 5.61 -12.84 3.90
CA SER A 12 6.49 -11.85 3.27
C SER A 12 7.52 -12.46 2.32
N LYS A 13 7.79 -13.77 2.47
CA LYS A 13 8.69 -14.55 1.62
C LYS A 13 7.97 -15.15 0.40
N LYS A 14 6.64 -15.24 0.42
CA LYS A 14 5.84 -15.75 -0.71
C LYS A 14 5.89 -14.79 -1.92
N PRO A 15 5.68 -15.27 -3.15
CA PRO A 15 5.52 -14.38 -4.30
C PRO A 15 4.31 -13.46 -4.09
N ILE A 16 4.41 -12.22 -4.60
CA ILE A 16 3.40 -11.15 -4.42
C ILE A 16 1.97 -11.62 -4.73
N SER A 17 1.81 -12.46 -5.75
CA SER A 17 0.54 -13.03 -6.20
C SER A 17 -0.14 -13.98 -5.21
N GLU A 18 0.61 -14.53 -4.26
CA GLU A 18 0.14 -15.49 -3.25
C GLU A 18 0.09 -14.90 -1.84
N ARG A 19 0.51 -13.64 -1.67
CA ARG A 19 0.50 -12.98 -0.35
C ARG A 19 -0.92 -12.68 0.05
N ASN A 20 -1.33 -13.12 1.24
CA ASN A 20 -2.62 -12.78 1.80
C ASN A 20 -2.59 -11.39 2.47
N TRP A 21 -2.30 -10.36 1.67
CA TRP A 21 -2.21 -8.97 2.10
C TRP A 21 -3.41 -8.20 1.58
N ILE A 22 -3.99 -7.37 2.44
CA ILE A 22 -5.09 -6.47 2.09
C ILE A 22 -4.63 -5.02 2.13
N VAL A 23 -5.32 -4.21 1.33
CA VAL A 23 -5.08 -2.78 1.20
C VAL A 23 -6.27 -2.09 1.84
N PRO A 24 -6.23 -1.79 3.16
CA PRO A 24 -7.36 -1.19 3.86
C PRO A 24 -7.73 0.19 3.32
N GLY A 25 -6.79 0.89 2.67
CA GLY A 25 -7.08 2.15 2.00
C GLY A 25 -5.99 2.53 1.00
N LEU A 26 -6.41 2.75 -0.25
CA LEU A 26 -5.61 3.44 -1.25
C LEU A 26 -5.68 4.93 -0.93
N LYS A 27 -4.58 5.49 -0.44
CA LYS A 27 -4.52 6.93 -0.18
C LYS A 27 -4.36 7.64 -1.52
N CYS A 28 -5.25 8.58 -1.78
CA CYS A 28 -5.18 9.50 -2.90
C CYS A 28 -5.06 10.90 -2.31
N ASN A 29 -4.19 11.72 -2.86
CA ASN A 29 -4.00 13.09 -2.44
C ASN A 29 -4.58 14.01 -3.52
N TYR A 30 -5.49 14.89 -3.12
CA TYR A 30 -5.87 16.04 -3.93
C TYR A 30 -4.98 17.19 -3.50
N SER A 31 -4.12 17.65 -4.40
CA SER A 31 -3.25 18.80 -4.13
C SER A 31 -3.64 19.94 -5.06
N TYR A 32 -4.03 21.07 -4.46
CA TYR A 32 -4.27 22.31 -5.20
C TYR A 32 -2.97 22.95 -5.71
N PHE A 33 -1.83 22.56 -5.12
CA PHE A 33 -0.49 23.01 -5.49
C PHE A 33 0.15 22.17 -6.60
N GLY A 34 -0.43 21.03 -6.97
CA GLY A 34 0.05 20.21 -8.08
C GLY A 34 -0.51 20.67 -9.43
N HIS A 35 0.21 20.45 -10.53
CA HIS A 35 -0.38 20.51 -11.88
C HIS A 35 -0.86 19.11 -12.31
N PRO A 36 -2.07 18.97 -12.90
CA PRO A 36 -3.16 19.96 -12.95
C PRO A 36 -3.69 20.32 -11.56
N LYS A 37 -4.09 21.59 -11.36
CA LYS A 37 -4.55 22.13 -10.07
C LYS A 37 -5.78 21.36 -9.58
N GLY A 38 -5.75 20.89 -8.33
CA GLY A 38 -6.82 20.05 -7.79
C GLY A 38 -6.90 18.66 -8.43
N GLY A 39 -5.91 18.28 -9.23
CA GLY A 39 -5.84 16.98 -9.88
C GLY A 39 -5.73 15.86 -8.85
N TRP A 40 -6.40 14.75 -9.14
CA TRP A 40 -6.23 13.51 -8.41
C TRP A 40 -4.79 13.04 -8.59
N LYS A 41 -4.02 13.00 -7.50
CA LYS A 41 -2.69 12.40 -7.48
C LYS A 41 -2.70 11.17 -6.59
N ARG A 42 -2.15 10.08 -7.12
CA ARG A 42 -1.89 8.88 -6.31
C ARG A 42 -1.00 9.29 -5.14
N SER A 43 -1.36 8.90 -3.92
CA SER A 43 -0.41 9.05 -2.82
C SER A 43 0.77 8.13 -3.11
N GLU A 44 1.99 8.57 -2.84
CA GLU A 44 3.19 7.76 -3.04
C GLU A 44 3.19 6.50 -2.16
N TYR A 45 2.44 6.53 -1.05
CA TYR A 45 2.38 5.44 -0.09
C TYR A 45 0.94 5.03 0.23
N SER A 46 0.69 3.73 0.18
CA SER A 46 -0.55 3.10 0.60
C SER A 46 -0.34 2.22 1.82
N GLN A 47 -1.39 2.05 2.61
CA GLN A 47 -1.37 1.20 3.79
C GLN A 47 -1.71 -0.24 3.39
N VAL A 48 -0.97 -1.20 3.95
CA VAL A 48 -1.15 -2.62 3.73
C VAL A 48 -1.24 -3.31 5.08
N LYS A 49 -2.17 -4.26 5.20
CA LYS A 49 -2.33 -5.14 6.36
C LYS A 49 -2.15 -6.59 5.91
N CYS A 50 -1.33 -7.35 6.61
CA CYS A 50 -1.25 -8.80 6.44
C CYS A 50 -2.45 -9.45 7.15
N LYS A 51 -3.17 -10.38 6.49
CA LYS A 51 -4.24 -11.13 7.16
C LYS A 51 -3.72 -12.25 8.07
N SER A 52 -2.52 -12.76 7.83
CA SER A 52 -1.99 -13.91 8.57
C SER A 52 -1.37 -13.56 9.92
N CYS A 53 -0.75 -12.37 10.07
CA CYS A 53 -0.17 -11.92 11.34
C CYS A 53 -0.63 -10.52 11.76
N GLU A 54 -1.58 -9.94 11.03
CA GLU A 54 -2.18 -8.64 11.32
C GLU A 54 -1.24 -7.43 11.32
N ALA A 55 0.02 -7.63 10.95
CA ALA A 55 1.00 -6.56 10.77
C ALA A 55 0.46 -5.53 9.77
N THR A 56 0.67 -4.25 10.06
CA THR A 56 0.17 -3.14 9.28
C THR A 56 1.27 -2.12 9.04
N TRP A 57 1.56 -1.82 7.78
CA TRP A 57 2.62 -0.90 7.38
C TRP A 57 2.26 -0.10 6.13
N ARG A 58 3.10 0.88 5.81
CA ARG A 58 2.99 1.68 4.59
C ARG A 58 4.04 1.24 3.58
N THR A 59 3.62 1.04 2.34
CA THR A 59 4.50 0.71 1.22
C THR A 59 4.16 1.58 0.02
N LYS A 60 5.02 1.59 -1.00
CA LYS A 60 4.78 2.37 -2.22
C LYS A 60 3.46 1.96 -2.87
N SER A 61 2.65 2.92 -3.29
CA SER A 61 1.35 2.61 -3.91
C SER A 61 1.49 1.75 -5.17
N ASP A 62 2.56 1.92 -5.96
CA ASP A 62 2.83 1.05 -7.12
C ASP A 62 2.99 -0.42 -6.75
N TYR A 63 3.59 -0.69 -5.59
CA TYR A 63 3.72 -2.04 -5.06
C TYR A 63 2.35 -2.62 -4.69
N VAL A 64 1.47 -1.78 -4.17
CA VAL A 64 0.11 -2.14 -3.80
C VAL A 64 -0.76 -2.49 -5.02
N PHE A 65 -0.57 -1.78 -6.14
CA PHE A 65 -1.24 -2.13 -7.40
C PHE A 65 -0.82 -3.49 -7.95
N LYS A 66 0.38 -3.98 -7.61
CA LYS A 66 0.78 -5.36 -7.96
C LYS A 66 0.12 -6.42 -7.07
N LEU A 67 -0.31 -6.06 -5.86
CA LEU A 67 -1.03 -6.96 -4.93
C LEU A 67 -2.50 -7.09 -5.31
N LYS A 68 -3.15 -5.97 -5.67
CA LYS A 68 -4.48 -6.00 -6.26
C LYS A 68 -4.33 -6.45 -7.71
N LYS A 69 -4.52 -7.74 -7.98
CA LYS A 69 -4.90 -8.20 -9.33
C LYS A 69 -6.19 -7.45 -9.71
N VAL A 70 -6.07 -6.30 -10.36
CA VAL A 70 -7.16 -5.66 -11.10
C VAL A 70 -6.92 -5.98 -12.56
#